data_AF-A0A8J4CCX0-F1
#
_entry.id   AF-A0A8J4CCX0-F1
#
_cell.length_a   1.000
_cell.length_b   1.000
_cell.length_c   1.000
_cell.angle_alpha   90.00
_cell.angle_beta   90.00
_cell.angle_gamma   90.00
#
_symmetry.space_group_name_H-M   'P 1'
#
loop_
_entity.id
_entity.type
_entity.pdbx_description
1 polymer ?
#
loop_
_entity_poly.entity_id
_entity_poly.type
_entity_poly.pdbx_seq_one_letter_code
_entity_poly.pdbx_strand_id
1 'polypeptide(L)'
;FCKCNRTGSVPFTLSSKPVVTATASSRLYCLNLTTTPCTDPSSKCCNQNLKKIEWWTRDTCRGSIRNVFLNNNKINQQWAPKVFKLPTLDLARNAVPAQGLQLCMEIATQSTCPSLSSFCFRGDRGQCTYAMFSADQKCCPVSTYAAVDSRRQ
;
A
#
# COMPACT_ATOMS: atom_id res chain seq x y z
N PHE A 1 -12.97 -6.10 -7.66
CA PHE A 1 -11.58 -6.08 -8.15
C PHE A 1 -11.60 -5.65 -9.61
N CYS A 2 -10.84 -4.63 -10.02
CA CYS A 2 -10.78 -4.24 -11.43
C CYS A 2 -10.17 -5.35 -12.30
N LYS A 3 -10.63 -5.45 -13.56
CA LYS A 3 -10.01 -6.28 -14.60
C LYS A 3 -8.82 -5.51 -15.18
N CYS A 4 -7.62 -5.89 -14.81
CA CYS A 4 -6.37 -5.27 -15.24
C CYS A 4 -5.27 -6.34 -15.25
N ASN A 5 -4.19 -6.08 -15.99
CA ASN A 5 -3.07 -6.99 -16.11
C ASN A 5 -2.32 -7.06 -14.76
N ARG A 6 -2.45 -8.20 -14.07
CA ARG A 6 -1.84 -8.46 -12.75
C ARG A 6 -0.40 -8.94 -12.82
N THR A 7 0.10 -9.26 -14.01
CA THR A 7 1.47 -9.76 -14.24
C THR A 7 2.35 -8.74 -14.94
N GLY A 8 1.79 -7.62 -15.42
CA GLY A 8 2.56 -6.52 -16.01
C GLY A 8 3.33 -5.72 -14.94
N SER A 9 4.49 -5.18 -15.29
CA SER A 9 5.32 -4.41 -14.36
C SER A 9 5.00 -2.91 -14.45
N VAL A 10 4.51 -2.32 -13.36
CA VAL A 10 4.54 -0.87 -13.14
C VAL A 10 5.85 -0.53 -12.40
N PRO A 11 6.45 0.64 -12.62
CA PRO A 11 7.78 0.96 -12.08
C PRO A 11 7.71 1.44 -10.62
N PHE A 12 6.85 0.85 -9.79
CA PHE A 12 6.64 1.25 -8.40
C PHE A 12 6.56 0.02 -7.49
N THR A 13 7.11 0.12 -6.28
CA THR A 13 7.06 -0.96 -5.29
C THR A 13 7.06 -0.40 -3.87
N LEU A 14 6.48 -1.15 -2.93
CA LEU A 14 6.62 -0.89 -1.50
C LEU A 14 7.73 -1.77 -0.91
N SER A 15 8.41 -1.27 0.13
CA SER A 15 9.39 -2.06 0.89
C SER A 15 8.78 -3.37 1.41
N SER A 16 9.60 -4.42 1.51
CA SER A 16 9.14 -5.77 1.91
C SER A 16 8.69 -5.87 3.37
N LYS A 17 9.06 -4.89 4.20
CA LYS A 17 8.70 -4.80 5.62
C LYS A 17 8.41 -3.33 5.97
N PRO A 18 7.37 -3.03 6.76
CA PRO A 18 7.16 -1.69 7.28
C PRO A 18 8.00 -1.43 8.53
N VAL A 19 8.39 -0.17 8.72
CA VAL A 19 8.84 0.35 10.01
C VAL A 19 7.60 0.65 10.84
N VAL A 20 7.61 0.29 12.12
CA VAL A 20 6.47 0.47 13.02
C VAL A 20 6.84 1.43 14.14
N THR A 21 6.05 2.50 14.28
CA THR A 21 6.14 3.41 15.42
C THR A 21 4.84 3.29 16.22
N ALA A 22 4.96 3.02 17.51
CA ALA A 22 3.80 2.93 18.40
C ALA A 22 3.58 4.25 19.14
N THR A 23 2.32 4.63 19.29
CA THR A 23 1.86 5.68 20.21
C THR A 23 0.91 5.05 21.23
N ALA A 24 0.43 5.85 22.20
CA ALA A 24 -0.55 5.37 23.18
C ALA A 24 -1.87 4.90 22.54
N SER A 25 -2.32 5.53 21.45
CA SER A 25 -3.64 5.31 20.83
C SER A 25 -3.58 4.72 19.42
N SER A 26 -2.40 4.63 18.80
CA SER A 26 -2.24 4.16 17.43
C SER A 26 -0.89 3.50 17.17
N ARG A 27 -0.82 2.79 16.04
CA ARG A 27 0.41 2.27 15.45
C ARG A 27 0.55 2.83 14.05
N LEU A 28 1.69 3.44 13.77
CA LEU A 28 2.03 3.95 12.46
C LEU A 28 2.90 2.92 11.72
N TYR A 29 2.39 2.40 10.61
CA TYR A 29 3.08 1.45 9.75
C TYR A 29 3.57 2.15 8.50
N CYS A 30 4.88 2.34 8.37
CA CYS A 30 5.50 3.08 7.27
C CYS A 30 6.26 2.15 6.31
N LEU A 31 5.92 2.22 5.02
CA LEU A 31 6.58 1.54 3.92
C LEU A 31 7.34 2.56 3.08
N ASN A 32 8.45 2.15 2.46
CA ASN A 32 9.12 2.99 1.47
C ASN A 32 8.54 2.70 0.08
N LEU A 33 7.97 3.71 -0.57
CA LEU A 33 7.54 3.67 -1.97
C LEU A 33 8.72 4.08 -2.86
N THR A 34 9.24 3.15 -3.64
CA THR A 34 10.36 3.40 -4.56
C THR A 34 9.96 3.09 -6.00
N THR A 35 10.80 3.49 -6.93
CA THR A 35 10.67 3.10 -8.33
C THR A 35 11.72 2.07 -8.71
N THR A 36 11.34 1.10 -9.52
CA THR A 36 12.26 0.11 -10.08
C THR A 36 12.23 0.19 -11.61
N PRO A 37 13.34 -0.16 -12.29
CA PRO A 37 13.30 -0.41 -13.72
C PRO A 37 12.27 -1.49 -14.03
N CYS A 38 11.51 -1.30 -15.09
CA CYS A 38 10.60 -2.34 -15.56
C CYS A 38 11.40 -3.47 -16.18
N THR A 39 10.95 -4.70 -15.96
CA THR A 39 11.52 -5.88 -16.61
C THR A 39 11.45 -5.78 -18.14
N ASP A 40 10.34 -5.26 -18.67
CA ASP A 40 10.16 -4.96 -20.09
C ASP A 40 9.90 -3.46 -20.28
N PRO A 41 10.90 -2.68 -20.75
CA PRO A 41 10.75 -1.26 -21.02
C PRO A 41 9.76 -0.92 -22.13
N SER A 42 9.48 -1.86 -23.04
CA SER A 42 8.53 -1.67 -24.15
C SER A 42 7.07 -1.86 -23.72
N SER A 43 6.86 -2.44 -22.53
CA SER A 43 5.53 -2.67 -21.98
C SER A 43 4.77 -1.37 -21.77
N LYS A 44 3.49 -1.36 -22.16
CA LYS A 44 2.57 -0.23 -21.90
C LYS A 44 2.43 0.09 -20.40
N CYS A 45 2.80 -0.83 -19.52
CA CYS A 45 2.79 -0.63 -18.07
C CYS A 45 4.02 0.14 -17.54
N CYS A 46 5.13 0.20 -18.30
CA CYS A 46 6.42 0.62 -17.78
C CYS A 46 6.57 2.14 -17.56
N ASN A 47 5.86 2.96 -18.33
CA ASN A 47 5.98 4.42 -18.32
C ASN A 47 4.68 5.11 -17.89
N GLN A 48 3.97 4.50 -16.93
CA GLN A 48 2.70 5.01 -16.44
C GLN A 48 2.88 5.61 -15.04
N ASN A 49 2.12 6.67 -14.75
CA ASN A 49 2.02 7.19 -13.38
C ASN A 49 1.31 6.18 -12.48
N LEU A 50 1.62 6.21 -11.18
CA LEU A 50 0.91 5.47 -10.17
C LEU A 50 -0.39 6.18 -9.82
N LYS A 51 -1.53 5.66 -10.30
CA LYS A 51 -2.83 6.26 -10.06
C LYS A 51 -3.33 6.04 -8.64
N LYS A 52 -3.26 4.78 -8.19
CA LYS A 52 -3.79 4.33 -6.90
C LYS A 52 -3.08 3.08 -6.42
N ILE A 53 -3.19 2.84 -5.12
CA ILE A 53 -2.81 1.57 -4.48
C ILE A 53 -4.05 0.99 -3.79
N GLU A 54 -4.27 -0.32 -3.93
CA GLU A 54 -5.34 -1.05 -3.26
C GLU A 54 -4.75 -2.18 -2.43
N TRP A 55 -5.22 -2.36 -1.20
CA TRP A 55 -4.88 -3.48 -0.32
C TRP A 55 -6.05 -4.42 -0.18
N TRP A 56 -5.75 -5.72 -0.22
CA TRP A 56 -6.73 -6.76 0.10
C TRP A 56 -6.84 -6.91 1.62
N THR A 57 -8.01 -6.55 2.14
CA THR A 57 -8.27 -6.41 3.58
C THR A 57 -9.47 -7.23 4.02
N ARG A 58 -9.64 -7.41 5.32
CA ARG A 58 -10.86 -8.02 5.88
C ARG A 58 -11.95 -6.95 5.95
N ASP A 59 -13.17 -7.30 5.55
CA ASP A 59 -14.33 -6.39 5.55
C ASP A 59 -14.61 -5.77 6.93
N THR A 60 -14.40 -6.56 7.99
CA THR A 60 -14.60 -6.15 9.39
C THR A 60 -13.66 -5.05 9.86
N CYS A 61 -12.58 -4.77 9.13
CA CYS A 61 -11.58 -3.78 9.51
C CYS A 61 -11.89 -2.37 9.02
N ARG A 62 -13.05 -2.14 8.39
CA ARG A 62 -13.44 -0.81 7.91
C ARG A 62 -13.41 0.20 9.05
N GLY A 63 -12.62 1.26 8.89
CA GLY A 63 -12.46 2.32 9.90
C GLY A 63 -11.29 2.10 10.88
N SER A 64 -10.57 0.98 10.81
CA SER A 64 -9.37 0.76 11.63
C SER A 64 -8.22 1.72 11.27
N ILE A 65 -8.12 2.09 9.99
CA ILE A 65 -7.17 3.10 9.49
C ILE A 65 -7.75 4.49 9.76
N ARG A 66 -7.05 5.30 10.57
CA ARG A 66 -7.46 6.67 10.90
C ARG A 66 -6.94 7.67 9.91
N ASN A 67 -5.64 7.60 9.62
CA ASN A 67 -4.96 8.52 8.73
C ASN A 67 -3.98 7.75 7.84
N VAL A 68 -3.71 8.31 6.66
CA VAL A 68 -2.63 7.87 5.78
C VAL A 68 -1.81 9.09 5.41
N PHE A 69 -0.49 8.92 5.37
CA PHE A 69 0.45 9.97 5.04
C PHE A 69 1.37 9.52 3.91
N LEU A 70 1.65 10.42 2.97
CA LEU A 70 2.72 10.27 2.00
C LEU A 70 3.72 11.41 2.20
N ASN A 71 4.95 11.05 2.59
CA ASN A 71 6.01 11.98 2.96
C ASN A 71 5.50 13.04 3.97
N ASN A 72 4.89 12.58 5.06
CA ASN A 72 4.24 13.37 6.12
C ASN A 72 3.02 14.20 5.72
N ASN A 73 2.63 14.23 4.44
CA ASN A 73 1.40 14.89 4.00
C ASN A 73 0.23 13.92 4.11
N LYS A 74 -0.82 14.31 4.84
CA LYS A 74 -2.04 13.52 4.95
C LYS A 74 -2.70 13.39 3.57
N ILE A 75 -3.05 12.17 3.18
CA ILE A 75 -3.71 11.86 1.90
C ILE A 75 -5.04 11.17 2.12
N ASN A 76 -5.91 11.24 1.10
CA ASN A 76 -7.23 10.64 1.14
C ASN A 76 -7.15 9.10 1.07
N GLN A 77 -8.02 8.45 1.84
CA GLN A 77 -8.26 7.02 1.80
C GLN A 77 -9.72 6.69 1.55
N GLN A 78 -9.99 5.53 0.95
CA GLN A 78 -11.33 5.04 0.69
C GLN A 78 -11.45 3.55 1.00
N TRP A 79 -12.69 3.10 1.16
CA TRP A 79 -13.04 1.70 1.40
C TRP A 79 -13.97 1.19 0.33
N ALA A 80 -13.80 -0.08 -0.01
CA ALA A 80 -14.75 -0.89 -0.77
C ALA A 80 -14.78 -2.30 -0.14
N PRO A 81 -15.76 -3.16 -0.48
CA PRO A 81 -15.77 -4.53 0.03
C PRO A 81 -14.42 -5.23 -0.20
N LYS A 82 -13.81 -5.69 0.90
CA LYS A 82 -12.51 -6.37 1.03
C LYS A 82 -11.32 -5.55 0.56
N VAL A 83 -11.48 -4.23 0.39
CA VAL A 83 -10.48 -3.35 -0.20
C VAL A 83 -10.34 -2.06 0.58
N PHE A 84 -9.11 -1.76 0.99
CA PHE A 84 -8.69 -0.44 1.41
C PHE A 84 -7.89 0.20 0.27
N LYS A 85 -8.10 1.48 -0.04
CA LYS A 85 -7.45 2.10 -1.20
C LYS A 85 -7.05 3.55 -0.99
N LEU A 86 -5.98 3.94 -1.66
CA LEU A 86 -5.54 5.33 -1.85
C LEU A 86 -5.92 5.72 -3.28
N PRO A 87 -7.07 6.37 -3.49
CA PRO A 87 -7.72 6.44 -4.80
C PRO A 87 -7.04 7.39 -5.79
N THR A 88 -6.24 8.35 -5.31
CA THR A 88 -5.72 9.44 -6.13
C THR A 88 -4.32 9.84 -5.67
N LEU A 89 -3.32 9.03 -6.02
CA LEU A 89 -1.91 9.38 -5.83
C LEU A 89 -1.38 10.19 -7.01
N ASP A 90 -1.64 9.72 -8.23
CA ASP A 90 -1.18 10.28 -9.50
C ASP A 90 0.32 10.63 -9.52
N LEU A 91 1.14 9.74 -8.96
CA LEU A 91 2.58 9.95 -8.82
C LEU A 91 3.29 9.60 -10.13
N ALA A 92 3.93 10.59 -10.75
CA ALA A 92 4.86 10.37 -11.83
C ALA A 92 6.14 9.70 -11.32
N ARG A 93 6.76 8.86 -12.15
CA ARG A 93 7.98 8.11 -11.77
C ARG A 93 9.12 9.04 -11.33
N ASN A 94 9.31 10.15 -12.04
CA ASN A 94 10.33 11.15 -11.74
C ASN A 94 10.03 12.00 -10.48
N ALA A 95 8.80 11.97 -9.96
CA ALA A 95 8.43 12.62 -8.71
C ALA A 95 8.81 11.77 -7.48
N VAL A 96 9.20 10.50 -7.67
CA VAL A 96 9.72 9.65 -6.60
C VAL A 96 11.24 9.81 -6.56
N PRO A 97 11.80 10.40 -5.48
CA PRO A 97 13.23 10.60 -5.38
C PRO A 97 13.96 9.26 -5.16
N ALA A 98 15.29 9.23 -5.33
CA ALA A 98 16.08 8.01 -5.23
C ALA A 98 15.94 7.30 -3.87
N GLN A 99 15.80 8.06 -2.78
CA GLN A 99 15.54 7.54 -1.44
C GLN A 99 14.12 6.99 -1.22
N GLY A 100 13.20 7.22 -2.16
CA GLY A 100 11.79 6.86 -2.07
C GLY A 100 10.93 7.87 -1.32
N LEU A 101 9.62 7.60 -1.31
CA LEU A 101 8.62 8.34 -0.54
C LEU A 101 8.10 7.47 0.60
N GLN A 102 8.03 8.02 1.81
CA GLN A 102 7.49 7.28 2.95
C GLN A 102 5.96 7.27 2.90
N LEU A 103 5.36 6.07 2.84
CA LEU A 103 3.92 5.87 2.93
C LEU A 103 3.56 5.28 4.29
N CYS A 104 2.84 6.01 5.13
CA CYS A 104 2.47 5.58 6.47
C CYS A 104 0.97 5.41 6.63
N MET A 105 0.57 4.29 7.24
CA MET A 105 -0.81 4.01 7.62
C MET A 105 -0.94 4.00 9.15
N GLU A 106 -1.83 4.84 9.68
CA GLU A 106 -2.11 4.88 11.10
C GLU A 106 -3.30 3.98 11.44
N ILE A 107 -3.03 2.93 12.23
CA ILE A 107 -4.04 2.00 12.74
C ILE A 107 -4.33 2.30 14.20
N ALA A 108 -5.59 2.53 14.55
CA ALA A 108 -5.98 2.74 15.95
C ALA A 108 -5.90 1.44 16.76
N THR A 109 -5.30 1.49 17.95
CA THR A 109 -5.10 0.32 18.83
C THR A 109 -6.41 -0.23 19.40
N GLN A 110 -7.47 0.58 19.48
CA GLN A 110 -8.80 0.18 19.93
C GLN A 110 -9.76 -0.20 18.79
N SER A 111 -9.27 -0.26 17.54
CA SER A 111 -10.10 -0.65 16.40
C SER A 111 -10.33 -2.16 16.34
N THR A 112 -11.28 -2.58 15.50
CA THR A 112 -11.54 -4.00 15.20
C THR A 112 -10.30 -4.73 14.68
N CYS A 113 -9.37 -4.02 14.06
CA CYS A 113 -8.14 -4.59 13.51
C CYS A 113 -6.94 -3.70 13.86
N PRO A 114 -6.37 -3.85 15.07
CA PRO A 114 -5.37 -2.93 15.63
C PRO A 114 -3.94 -3.15 15.11
N SER A 115 -3.77 -4.01 14.10
CA SER A 115 -2.46 -4.37 13.54
C SER A 115 -2.59 -4.75 12.06
N LEU A 116 -1.48 -4.77 11.32
CA LEU A 116 -1.47 -5.34 9.97
C LEU A 116 -1.83 -6.84 9.95
N SER A 117 -1.48 -7.59 10.99
CA SER A 117 -1.83 -9.02 11.10
C SER A 117 -3.34 -9.27 11.18
N SER A 118 -4.10 -8.33 11.75
CA SER A 118 -5.56 -8.39 11.81
C SER A 118 -6.23 -7.65 10.64
N PHE A 119 -5.60 -6.60 10.11
CA PHE A 119 -6.13 -5.75 9.04
C PHE A 119 -6.08 -6.41 7.65
N CYS A 120 -4.92 -6.96 7.30
CA CYS A 120 -4.73 -7.59 5.99
C CYS A 120 -5.47 -8.92 5.90
N PHE A 121 -6.00 -9.25 4.72
CA PHE A 121 -6.78 -10.48 4.58
C PHE A 121 -5.98 -11.73 4.96
N ARG A 122 -4.70 -11.80 4.53
CA ARG A 122 -3.73 -12.85 4.90
C ARG A 122 -2.75 -12.40 5.99
N GLY A 123 -3.12 -11.40 6.79
CA GLY A 123 -2.26 -10.86 7.85
C GLY A 123 -1.94 -11.89 8.93
N ASP A 124 -2.84 -12.84 9.17
CA ASP A 124 -2.67 -14.02 10.02
C ASP A 124 -1.55 -14.97 9.53
N ARG A 125 -1.24 -14.92 8.24
CA ARG A 125 -0.10 -15.61 7.61
C ARG A 125 1.12 -14.70 7.46
N GLY A 126 1.12 -13.55 8.13
CA GLY A 126 2.22 -12.59 8.09
C GLY A 126 2.34 -11.80 6.79
N GLN A 127 1.28 -11.71 5.97
CA GLN A 127 1.34 -11.06 4.66
C GLN A 127 0.22 -10.05 4.41
N CYS A 128 0.60 -8.92 3.83
CA CYS A 128 -0.32 -7.94 3.26
C CYS A 128 -0.19 -7.95 1.74
N THR A 129 -1.30 -8.09 1.03
CA THR A 129 -1.35 -8.08 -0.44
C THR A 129 -1.84 -6.71 -0.92
N TYR A 130 -1.12 -6.14 -1.89
CA TYR A 130 -1.48 -4.87 -2.50
C TYR A 130 -1.38 -4.93 -4.01
N ALA A 131 -2.09 -4.03 -4.69
CA ALA A 131 -2.04 -3.83 -6.13
C ALA A 131 -1.78 -2.34 -6.43
N MET A 132 -0.88 -2.08 -7.38
CA MET A 132 -0.53 -0.72 -7.82
C MET A 132 -1.04 -0.49 -9.23
N PHE A 133 -1.85 0.55 -9.43
CA PHE A 133 -2.53 0.77 -10.70
C PHE A 133 -1.85 1.84 -11.54
N SER A 134 -1.68 1.54 -12.84
CA SER A 134 -1.30 2.54 -13.85
C SER A 134 -2.35 3.65 -13.99
N ALA A 135 -1.94 4.78 -14.57
CA ALA A 135 -2.81 5.92 -14.89
C ALA A 135 -4.08 5.52 -15.65
N ASP A 136 -3.94 4.67 -16.66
CA ASP A 136 -5.03 4.12 -17.47
C ASP A 136 -5.78 2.95 -16.81
N GLN A 137 -5.35 2.53 -15.61
CA GLN A 137 -5.86 1.40 -14.84
C GLN A 137 -5.83 0.04 -15.56
N LYS A 138 -5.06 -0.09 -16.66
CA LYS A 138 -4.93 -1.34 -17.40
C LYS A 138 -3.89 -2.28 -16.79
N CYS A 139 -2.94 -1.76 -16.02
CA CYS A 139 -1.92 -2.52 -15.32
C CYS A 139 -2.13 -2.44 -13.82
N CYS A 140 -2.07 -3.57 -13.13
CA CYS A 140 -2.25 -3.66 -11.69
C CYS A 140 -1.47 -4.83 -11.07
N PRO A 141 -0.13 -4.85 -11.19
CA PRO A 141 0.67 -5.89 -10.55
C PRO A 141 0.32 -6.01 -9.07
N VAL A 142 0.23 -7.26 -8.64
CA VAL A 142 -0.05 -7.61 -7.26
C VAL A 142 1.26 -8.04 -6.61
N SER A 143 1.53 -7.50 -5.42
CA SER A 143 2.70 -7.84 -4.63
C SER A 143 2.33 -7.98 -3.15
N THR A 144 3.30 -8.41 -2.34
CA THR A 144 3.12 -8.61 -0.91
C THR A 144 4.24 -7.97 -0.10
N TYR A 145 3.94 -7.65 1.15
CA TYR A 145 4.92 -7.28 2.17
C TYR A 145 4.54 -7.91 3.51
N ALA A 146 5.47 -7.91 4.46
CA ALA A 146 5.30 -8.51 5.76
C ALA A 146 4.25 -7.76 6.61
N ALA A 147 3.24 -8.49 7.09
CA ALA A 147 2.29 -8.01 8.09
C ALA A 147 2.89 -8.15 9.50
N VAL A 148 3.86 -7.31 9.82
CA VAL A 148 4.53 -7.34 11.13
C VAL A 148 3.56 -6.99 12.26
N ASP A 149 3.60 -7.78 13.33
CA ASP A 149 3.03 -7.38 14.62
C ASP A 149 4.14 -6.73 15.44
N SER A 150 3.84 -5.65 16.17
CA SER A 150 4.84 -4.93 16.98
C SER A 150 5.38 -5.76 18.15
N ARG A 151 4.91 -7.00 18.32
CA ARG A 151 5.27 -7.92 19.41
C ARG A 151 6.57 -8.71 19.20
N ARG A 152 7.30 -8.49 18.10
CA ARG A 152 8.63 -9.06 17.89
C ARG A 152 9.59 -8.01 17.34
N GLN A 153 10.12 -7.20 18.24
CA GLN A 153 11.47 -6.66 18.15
C GLN A 153 12.19 -7.05 19.43
#